data_AF-A0A315T619-F1
#
_entry.id   AF-A0A315T619-F1
#
_cell.length_a   1.000
_cell.length_b   1.000
_cell.length_c   1.000
_cell.angle_alpha   90.00
_cell.angle_beta   90.00
_cell.angle_gamma   90.00
#
_symmetry.space_group_name_H-M   'P 1'
#
loop_
_entity.id
_entity.type
_entity.pdbx_description
1 polymer ?
#
loop_
_entity_poly.entity_id
_entity_poly.type
_entity_poly.pdbx_seq_one_letter_code
_entity_poly.pdbx_strand_id
1 'polypeptide(L)'
;TETTDEIEPEVPGWLEATALGVGIASAIALVGPEMALWGMFGGVIGGEAGYRFGGNRYGEGSDEQQLIAFGSAVVVGGLTARYRVKPDYGFGSNFGNLKITRRDSKGLSASSEDFQARATFGKASTDDYRTTFFNAYPEQRGKVVVHHAVEQQVQSRYPGLVRNDELHSLENLRGIPKEKNSRMHLSGIRKEWNKFYLEFPKATKQQLLDKATEIDGMFGAEFKPPVR
;
A
#
# COMPACT_ATOMS: atom_id res chain seq x y z
N THR A 1 -47.75 -11.74 -19.16
CA THR A 1 -46.62 -11.29 -18.33
C THR A 1 -45.53 -10.89 -19.28
N GLU A 2 -45.34 -9.58 -19.49
CA GLU A 2 -44.22 -9.10 -20.29
C GLU A 2 -42.93 -9.36 -19.52
N THR A 3 -42.03 -10.12 -20.14
CA THR A 3 -40.64 -10.25 -19.75
C THR A 3 -40.00 -8.90 -20.03
N THR A 4 -39.66 -8.14 -18.99
CA THR A 4 -38.80 -6.97 -19.15
C THR A 4 -37.45 -7.47 -19.64
N ASP A 5 -37.00 -6.97 -20.79
CA ASP A 5 -35.66 -7.23 -21.31
C ASP A 5 -34.61 -6.97 -20.22
N GLU A 6 -33.54 -7.76 -20.26
CA GLU A 6 -32.35 -7.59 -19.42
C GLU A 6 -31.74 -6.23 -19.79
N ILE A 7 -32.08 -5.18 -19.03
CA ILE A 7 -31.43 -3.88 -19.17
C ILE A 7 -29.97 -4.14 -18.77
N GLU A 8 -29.04 -4.06 -19.73
CA GLU A 8 -27.65 -3.76 -19.44
C GLU A 8 -27.57 -2.26 -19.16
N PRO A 9 -27.51 -1.79 -17.89
CA PRO A 9 -27.20 -0.40 -17.62
C PRO A 9 -25.68 -0.22 -17.77
N GLU A 10 -25.13 -0.51 -18.96
CA GLU A 10 -23.75 -0.14 -19.25
C GLU A 10 -23.71 1.38 -19.34
N VAL A 11 -23.27 2.00 -18.24
CA VAL A 11 -23.02 3.43 -18.19
C VAL A 11 -21.99 3.73 -19.29
N PRO A 12 -22.27 4.67 -20.20
CA PRO A 12 -21.33 4.96 -21.28
C PRO A 12 -19.97 5.35 -20.70
N GLY A 13 -18.89 4.71 -21.15
CA GLY A 13 -17.54 4.95 -20.60
C GLY A 13 -17.08 6.41 -20.67
N TRP A 14 -17.63 7.22 -21.58
CA TRP A 14 -17.35 8.67 -21.64
C TRP A 14 -17.92 9.41 -20.41
N LEU A 15 -19.05 8.96 -19.88
CA LEU A 15 -19.70 9.55 -18.72
C LEU A 15 -18.89 9.23 -17.45
N GLU A 16 -18.41 7.99 -17.32
CA GLU A 16 -17.50 7.57 -16.25
C GLU A 16 -16.19 8.35 -16.29
N ALA A 17 -15.57 8.46 -17.48
CA ALA A 17 -14.34 9.22 -17.66
C ALA A 17 -14.53 10.71 -17.35
N THR A 18 -15.70 11.27 -17.69
CA THR A 18 -16.04 12.67 -17.35
C THR A 18 -16.21 12.85 -15.86
N ALA A 19 -16.96 11.96 -15.19
CA ALA A 19 -17.14 12.01 -13.74
C ALA A 19 -15.80 11.88 -12.99
N LEU A 20 -14.94 10.95 -13.44
CA LEU A 20 -13.58 10.80 -12.94
C LEU A 20 -12.74 12.07 -13.16
N GLY A 21 -12.78 12.63 -14.37
CA GLY A 21 -12.05 13.85 -14.74
C GLY A 21 -12.45 15.06 -13.90
N VAL A 22 -13.76 15.25 -13.67
CA VAL A 22 -14.29 16.29 -12.78
C VAL A 22 -13.87 16.05 -11.33
N GLY A 23 -13.92 14.80 -10.86
CA GLY A 23 -13.48 14.43 -9.51
C GLY A 23 -11.99 14.73 -9.28
N ILE A 24 -11.12 14.34 -10.22
CA ILE A 24 -9.68 14.61 -10.17
C ILE A 24 -9.41 16.11 -10.24
N ALA A 25 -10.03 16.85 -11.17
CA ALA A 25 -9.86 18.30 -11.29
C ALA A 25 -10.27 19.02 -10.00
N SER A 26 -11.36 18.59 -9.38
CA SER A 26 -11.83 19.12 -8.09
C SER A 26 -10.84 18.83 -6.95
N ALA A 27 -10.30 17.61 -6.89
CA ALA A 27 -9.28 17.25 -5.91
C ALA A 27 -8.00 18.07 -6.11
N ILE A 28 -7.54 18.26 -7.36
CA ILE A 28 -6.36 19.08 -7.68
C ILE A 28 -6.59 20.54 -7.25
N ALA A 29 -7.77 21.11 -7.51
CA ALA A 29 -8.09 22.47 -7.09
C ALA A 29 -8.10 22.63 -5.56
N LEU A 30 -8.53 21.61 -4.81
CA LEU A 30 -8.65 21.65 -3.35
C LEU A 30 -7.32 21.38 -2.63
N VAL A 31 -6.57 20.36 -3.05
CA VAL A 31 -5.40 19.85 -2.32
C VAL A 31 -4.09 19.92 -3.11
N GLY A 32 -4.14 20.38 -4.35
CA GLY A 32 -3.01 20.44 -5.25
C GLY A 32 -2.76 19.13 -6.03
N PRO A 33 -1.98 19.18 -7.13
CA PRO A 33 -1.78 18.04 -8.02
C PRO A 33 -1.11 16.83 -7.35
N GLU A 34 -0.10 17.10 -6.52
CA GLU A 34 0.69 16.06 -5.85
C GLU A 34 -0.18 15.25 -4.88
N MET A 35 -1.00 15.92 -4.06
CA MET A 35 -1.85 15.25 -3.07
C MET A 35 -3.02 14.51 -3.71
N ALA A 36 -3.58 15.05 -4.81
CA ALA A 36 -4.62 14.38 -5.57
C ALA A 36 -4.11 13.06 -6.19
N LEU A 37 -2.90 13.07 -6.76
CA LEU A 37 -2.26 11.86 -7.27
C LEU A 37 -1.97 10.84 -6.15
N TRP A 38 -1.53 11.29 -4.97
CA TRP A 38 -1.32 10.41 -3.80
C TRP A 38 -2.61 9.79 -3.25
N GLY A 39 -3.69 10.57 -3.21
CA GLY A 39 -5.01 10.07 -2.82
C GLY A 39 -5.54 9.05 -3.82
N MET A 40 -5.33 9.28 -5.12
CA MET A 40 -5.70 8.35 -6.17
C MET A 40 -4.90 7.04 -6.09
N PHE A 41 -3.57 7.13 -5.96
CA PHE A 41 -2.71 5.95 -5.84
C PHE A 41 -3.03 5.12 -4.59
N GLY A 42 -3.18 5.78 -3.44
CA GLY A 42 -3.62 5.12 -2.20
C GLY A 42 -5.03 4.55 -2.30
N GLY A 43 -5.92 5.20 -3.05
CA GLY A 43 -7.27 4.72 -3.33
C GLY A 43 -7.29 3.44 -4.16
N VAL A 44 -6.51 3.38 -5.24
CA VAL A 44 -6.40 2.17 -6.08
C VAL A 44 -5.85 0.99 -5.26
N ILE A 45 -4.75 1.21 -4.53
CA ILE A 45 -4.14 0.18 -3.68
C ILE A 45 -5.11 -0.26 -2.57
N GLY A 46 -5.75 0.71 -1.90
CA GLY A 46 -6.74 0.43 -0.87
C GLY A 46 -7.89 -0.40 -1.44
N GLY A 47 -8.40 -0.03 -2.61
CA GLY A 47 -9.50 -0.71 -3.29
C GLY A 47 -9.18 -2.14 -3.65
N GLU A 48 -8.02 -2.40 -4.25
CA GLU A 48 -7.60 -3.76 -4.60
C GLU A 48 -7.42 -4.64 -3.36
N ALA A 49 -6.78 -4.10 -2.32
CA ALA A 49 -6.62 -4.82 -1.05
C ALA A 49 -7.97 -5.15 -0.39
N GLY A 50 -8.91 -4.20 -0.38
CA GLY A 50 -10.26 -4.42 0.15
C GLY A 50 -11.08 -5.37 -0.71
N TYR A 51 -10.93 -5.34 -2.04
CA TYR A 51 -11.59 -6.26 -2.95
C TYR A 51 -11.17 -7.71 -2.69
N ARG A 52 -9.87 -7.96 -2.54
CA ARG A 52 -9.33 -9.30 -2.25
C ARG A 52 -9.75 -9.79 -0.86
N PHE A 53 -9.66 -8.92 0.15
CA PHE A 53 -10.08 -9.27 1.51
C PHE A 53 -11.59 -9.52 1.61
N GLY A 54 -12.40 -8.65 0.99
CA GLY A 54 -13.85 -8.78 0.94
C GLY A 54 -14.30 -10.06 0.23
N GLY A 55 -13.66 -10.41 -0.89
CA GLY A 55 -13.97 -11.63 -1.63
C GLY A 55 -13.71 -12.90 -0.82
N ASN A 56 -12.59 -12.95 -0.09
CA ASN A 56 -12.28 -14.09 0.79
C ASN A 56 -13.23 -14.22 1.99
N ARG A 57 -13.78 -13.10 2.49
CA ARG A 57 -14.56 -13.05 3.74
C ARG A 57 -16.07 -13.19 3.53
N TYR A 58 -16.57 -12.58 2.45
CA TYR A 58 -18.01 -12.40 2.17
C TYR A 58 -18.44 -13.05 0.85
N GLY A 59 -17.50 -13.53 0.04
CA GLY A 59 -17.75 -14.13 -1.27
C GLY A 59 -17.55 -13.12 -2.40
N GLU A 60 -17.03 -13.61 -3.53
CA GLU A 60 -16.82 -12.80 -4.73
C GLU A 60 -18.16 -12.31 -5.30
N GLY A 61 -18.22 -11.02 -5.63
CA GLY A 61 -19.42 -10.34 -6.12
C GLY A 61 -20.41 -9.89 -5.05
N SER A 62 -20.11 -10.11 -3.75
CA SER A 62 -21.00 -9.68 -2.65
C SER A 62 -21.03 -8.16 -2.46
N ASP A 63 -22.16 -7.64 -1.98
CA ASP A 63 -22.33 -6.22 -1.64
C ASP A 63 -21.34 -5.80 -0.53
N GLU A 64 -21.06 -6.69 0.42
CA GLU A 64 -20.07 -6.48 1.47
C GLU A 64 -18.64 -6.39 0.92
N GLN A 65 -18.30 -7.18 -0.11
CA GLN A 65 -16.99 -7.05 -0.78
C GLN A 65 -16.84 -5.69 -1.44
N GLN A 66 -17.87 -5.22 -2.15
CA GLN A 66 -17.85 -3.92 -2.82
C GLN A 66 -17.74 -2.77 -1.80
N LEU A 67 -18.47 -2.86 -0.68
CA LEU A 67 -18.39 -1.89 0.40
C LEU A 67 -16.99 -1.85 1.02
N ILE A 68 -16.39 -3.01 1.27
CA ILE A 68 -15.04 -3.07 1.85
C ILE A 68 -13.99 -2.55 0.85
N ALA A 69 -14.08 -2.90 -0.43
CA ALA A 69 -13.21 -2.37 -1.48
C ALA A 69 -13.29 -0.84 -1.56
N PHE A 70 -14.50 -0.28 -1.57
CA PHE A 70 -14.69 1.17 -1.57
C PHE A 70 -14.18 1.82 -0.28
N GLY A 71 -14.53 1.24 0.88
CA GLY A 71 -14.15 1.77 2.19
C GLY A 71 -12.63 1.80 2.39
N SER A 72 -11.93 0.74 1.98
CA SER A 72 -10.47 0.67 2.06
C SER A 72 -9.80 1.62 1.08
N ALA A 73 -10.34 1.80 -0.13
CA ALA A 73 -9.88 2.81 -1.08
C ALA A 73 -9.94 4.22 -0.46
N VAL A 74 -11.09 4.59 0.12
CA VAL A 74 -11.28 5.91 0.74
C VAL A 74 -10.39 6.10 1.96
N VAL A 75 -10.26 5.10 2.84
CA VAL A 75 -9.43 5.19 4.05
C VAL A 75 -7.95 5.27 3.70
N VAL A 76 -7.44 4.40 2.82
CA VAL A 76 -6.03 4.38 2.43
C VAL A 76 -5.69 5.61 1.60
N GLY A 77 -6.48 5.96 0.59
CA GLY A 77 -6.29 7.17 -0.21
C GLY A 77 -6.41 8.45 0.63
N GLY A 78 -7.34 8.47 1.58
CA GLY A 78 -7.47 9.57 2.53
C GLY A 78 -6.24 9.70 3.44
N LEU A 79 -5.70 8.59 3.94
CA LEU A 79 -4.51 8.56 4.80
C LEU A 79 -3.23 8.94 4.04
N THR A 80 -3.02 8.44 2.82
CA THR A 80 -1.87 8.81 1.98
C THR A 80 -1.89 10.31 1.67
N ALA A 81 -3.08 10.89 1.47
CA ALA A 81 -3.25 12.33 1.28
C ALA A 81 -3.12 13.18 2.57
N ARG A 82 -2.99 12.61 3.78
CA ARG A 82 -2.93 13.40 5.04
C ARG A 82 -1.53 13.83 5.47
N TYR A 83 -0.45 13.29 4.89
CA TYR A 83 0.89 13.42 5.46
C TYR A 83 1.60 14.78 5.28
N ARG A 84 0.91 15.80 4.77
CA ARG A 84 1.40 17.19 4.84
C ARG A 84 0.31 18.25 4.95
N VAL A 85 -0.66 18.05 5.83
CA VAL A 85 -1.50 19.17 6.24
C VAL A 85 -0.64 20.10 7.11
N LYS A 86 -0.14 21.19 6.52
CA LYS A 86 0.17 22.38 7.32
C LYS A 86 -1.14 22.73 8.06
N PRO A 87 -1.13 22.93 9.38
CA PRO A 87 -2.35 23.26 10.13
C PRO A 87 -3.11 24.47 9.54
N ASP A 88 -2.40 25.28 8.76
CA ASP A 88 -2.87 26.51 8.14
C ASP A 88 -3.64 26.30 6.81
N TYR A 89 -3.63 25.08 6.25
CA TYR A 89 -4.31 24.74 4.96
C TYR A 89 -5.16 23.47 5.07
N GLY A 90 -5.72 23.19 6.24
CA GLY A 90 -6.67 22.09 6.44
C GLY A 90 -8.12 22.50 6.13
N PHE A 91 -8.97 21.51 5.87
CA PHE A 91 -10.44 21.54 5.64
C PHE A 91 -11.26 22.55 6.48
N GLY A 92 -10.71 23.11 7.57
CA GLY A 92 -11.31 24.16 8.39
C GLY A 92 -11.13 25.60 7.86
N SER A 93 -10.27 25.86 6.88
CA SER A 93 -10.09 27.21 6.32
C SER A 93 -11.22 27.63 5.37
N ASN A 94 -11.96 26.67 4.79
CA ASN A 94 -13.09 26.93 3.88
C ASN A 94 -14.47 26.90 4.56
N PHE A 95 -14.57 26.39 5.79
CA PHE A 95 -15.80 26.35 6.59
C PHE A 95 -15.65 27.23 7.83
N GLY A 96 -15.37 28.52 7.61
CA GLY A 96 -15.14 29.52 8.67
C GLY A 96 -16.04 29.26 9.88
N ASN A 97 -15.38 28.95 11.01
CA ASN A 97 -15.94 28.74 12.37
C ASN A 97 -16.03 27.30 12.92
N LEU A 98 -15.47 26.28 12.27
CA LEU A 98 -15.33 24.95 12.90
C LEU A 98 -14.01 24.81 13.68
N LYS A 99 -14.07 24.95 15.00
CA LYS A 99 -12.94 24.67 15.91
C LYS A 99 -12.87 23.16 16.17
N ILE A 100 -11.92 22.47 15.54
CA ILE A 100 -11.71 21.03 15.76
C ILE A 100 -11.05 20.83 17.13
N THR A 101 -11.84 20.54 18.16
CA THR A 101 -11.32 19.99 19.42
C THR A 101 -11.12 18.49 19.27
N ARG A 102 -9.87 18.02 19.46
CA ARG A 102 -9.50 16.60 19.43
C ARG A 102 -10.29 15.87 20.53
N ARG A 103 -11.19 14.98 20.17
CA ARG A 103 -11.88 14.10 21.12
C ARG A 103 -10.90 12.99 21.53
N ASP A 104 -10.78 12.73 22.82
CA ASP A 104 -9.91 11.69 23.36
C ASP A 104 -10.16 10.34 22.68
N SER A 105 -9.06 9.65 22.36
CA SER A 105 -8.94 8.47 21.50
C SER A 105 -9.60 7.19 22.02
N LYS A 106 -10.44 7.27 23.05
CA LYS A 106 -11.05 6.12 23.72
C LYS A 106 -12.13 5.39 22.91
N GLY A 107 -12.59 5.98 21.80
CA GLY A 107 -13.62 5.40 20.92
C GLY A 107 -13.19 5.12 19.48
N LEU A 108 -11.92 5.40 19.13
CA LEU A 108 -11.31 5.07 17.82
C LEU A 108 -10.41 3.82 17.89
N SER A 109 -10.42 3.10 19.02
CA SER A 109 -9.68 1.85 19.21
C SER A 109 -10.44 0.61 18.74
N ALA A 110 -11.62 0.77 18.12
CA ALA A 110 -12.43 -0.35 17.65
C ALA A 110 -12.16 -0.76 16.18
N SER A 111 -11.17 -0.16 15.51
CA SER A 111 -10.74 -0.55 14.16
C SER A 111 -9.22 -0.68 13.99
N SER A 112 -8.47 -0.75 15.10
CA SER A 112 -7.01 -0.83 15.09
C SER A 112 -6.46 -2.26 15.04
N GLU A 113 -7.32 -3.28 15.10
CA GLU A 113 -6.88 -4.68 15.12
C GLU A 113 -6.83 -5.37 13.75
N ASP A 114 -7.31 -4.72 12.68
CA ASP A 114 -7.28 -5.28 11.31
C ASP A 114 -6.46 -4.42 10.32
N PHE A 115 -5.56 -3.57 10.84
CA PHE A 115 -4.49 -2.94 10.07
C PHE A 115 -3.42 -4.01 9.77
N GLN A 116 -3.57 -4.79 8.69
CA GLN A 116 -2.51 -5.70 8.25
C GLN A 116 -1.18 -4.94 8.13
N ALA A 117 -0.17 -5.41 8.87
CA ALA A 117 1.08 -4.73 9.13
C ALA A 117 1.71 -4.18 7.84
N ARG A 118 1.78 -2.85 7.71
CA ARG A 118 2.49 -2.19 6.60
C ARG A 118 3.98 -2.54 6.67
N ALA A 119 4.63 -2.60 5.51
CA ALA A 119 6.09 -2.73 5.49
C ALA A 119 6.69 -1.50 6.20
N THR A 120 7.68 -1.75 7.06
CA THR A 120 8.37 -0.70 7.82
C THR A 120 9.86 -0.97 7.80
N PHE A 121 10.64 0.08 8.01
CA PHE A 121 12.05 -0.07 8.35
C PHE A 121 12.20 -0.15 9.86
N GLY A 122 13.01 -1.09 10.32
CA GLY A 122 13.53 -1.09 11.68
C GLY A 122 14.97 -0.61 11.72
N LYS A 123 15.75 -1.18 12.65
CA LYS A 123 17.19 -0.95 12.75
C LYS A 123 17.92 -2.26 12.94
N ALA A 124 18.87 -2.57 12.05
CA ALA A 124 19.81 -3.65 12.24
C ALA A 124 21.06 -3.18 12.98
N SER A 125 21.61 -4.05 13.83
CA SER A 125 22.91 -3.87 14.46
C SER A 125 24.07 -4.36 13.61
N THR A 126 23.79 -4.95 12.45
CA THR A 126 24.78 -5.53 11.53
C THR A 126 24.32 -5.37 10.08
N ASP A 127 25.30 -5.27 9.18
CA ASP A 127 25.07 -5.21 7.74
C ASP A 127 24.87 -6.61 7.13
N ASP A 128 25.19 -7.68 7.88
CA ASP A 128 24.89 -9.04 7.46
C ASP A 128 23.40 -9.36 7.69
N TYR A 129 22.59 -9.00 6.70
CA TYR A 129 21.15 -9.26 6.69
C TYR A 129 20.80 -10.74 6.84
N ARG A 130 21.64 -11.66 6.37
CA ARG A 130 21.39 -13.11 6.52
C ARG A 130 21.50 -13.48 7.99
N THR A 131 22.50 -12.94 8.68
CA THR A 131 22.65 -13.11 10.13
C THR A 131 21.45 -12.51 10.86
N THR A 132 21.02 -11.29 10.54
CA THR A 132 19.81 -10.69 11.13
C THR A 132 18.59 -11.60 10.98
N PHE A 133 18.33 -12.09 9.77
CA PHE A 133 17.17 -12.95 9.49
C PHE A 133 17.26 -14.32 10.17
N PHE A 134 18.40 -15.01 10.06
CA PHE A 134 18.56 -16.37 10.58
C PHE A 134 18.85 -16.44 12.08
N ASN A 135 19.05 -15.30 12.74
CA ASN A 135 19.02 -15.22 14.20
C ASN A 135 17.58 -15.14 14.71
N ALA A 136 16.70 -14.43 13.99
CA ALA A 136 15.27 -14.37 14.30
C ALA A 136 14.53 -15.66 13.91
N TYR A 137 14.89 -16.27 12.77
CA TYR A 137 14.24 -17.45 12.20
C TYR A 137 15.27 -18.57 11.90
N PRO A 138 15.91 -19.15 12.92
CA PRO A 138 16.96 -20.15 12.74
C PRO A 138 16.48 -21.41 12.01
N GLU A 139 15.21 -21.76 12.14
CA GLU A 139 14.58 -22.93 11.53
C GLU A 139 14.41 -22.83 10.00
N GLN A 140 14.54 -21.61 9.44
CA GLN A 140 14.51 -21.36 7.99
C GLN A 140 15.89 -21.52 7.33
N ARG A 141 16.97 -21.70 8.11
CA ARG A 141 18.32 -21.90 7.58
C ARG A 141 18.33 -23.06 6.59
N GLY A 142 18.86 -22.80 5.40
CA GLY A 142 18.94 -23.78 4.32
C GLY A 142 17.64 -24.00 3.53
N LYS A 143 16.49 -23.52 4.01
CA LYS A 143 15.17 -23.68 3.35
C LYS A 143 14.77 -22.48 2.51
N VAL A 144 15.24 -21.29 2.88
CA VAL A 144 14.89 -20.03 2.21
C VAL A 144 16.10 -19.27 1.69
N VAL A 145 15.85 -18.40 0.74
CA VAL A 145 16.74 -17.32 0.33
C VAL A 145 16.22 -16.04 0.98
N VAL A 146 17.08 -15.34 1.72
CA VAL A 146 16.71 -14.07 2.35
C VAL A 146 16.72 -12.97 1.29
N HIS A 147 15.63 -12.24 1.21
CA HIS A 147 15.42 -11.10 0.32
C HIS A 147 15.09 -9.86 1.13
N HIS A 148 15.33 -8.70 0.53
CA HIS A 148 14.92 -7.42 1.08
C HIS A 148 13.57 -7.03 0.48
N ALA A 149 12.60 -6.64 1.31
CA ALA A 149 11.30 -6.16 0.85
C ALA A 149 11.48 -4.88 0.02
N VAL A 150 12.21 -3.89 0.56
CA VAL A 150 12.81 -2.78 -0.20
C VAL A 150 14.21 -3.18 -0.64
N GLU A 151 14.43 -3.28 -1.96
CA GLU A 151 15.68 -3.80 -2.53
C GLU A 151 16.94 -2.99 -2.17
N GLN A 152 18.09 -3.66 -2.11
CA GLN A 152 19.38 -3.02 -1.88
C GLN A 152 19.74 -1.97 -2.94
N GLN A 153 19.19 -2.09 -4.15
CA GLN A 153 19.40 -1.14 -5.25
C GLN A 153 18.95 0.28 -4.91
N VAL A 154 18.07 0.45 -3.92
CA VAL A 154 17.66 1.76 -3.42
C VAL A 154 18.86 2.61 -2.99
N GLN A 155 19.92 2.01 -2.44
CA GLN A 155 21.10 2.80 -2.03
C GLN A 155 21.83 3.42 -3.23
N SER A 156 21.85 2.74 -4.37
CA SER A 156 22.45 3.28 -5.60
C SER A 156 21.49 4.21 -6.36
N ARG A 157 20.19 3.89 -6.37
CA ARG A 157 19.16 4.64 -7.10
C ARG A 157 18.75 5.93 -6.39
N TYR A 158 18.72 5.91 -5.06
CA TYR A 158 18.35 7.04 -4.20
C TYR A 158 19.38 7.20 -3.06
N PRO A 159 20.60 7.69 -3.37
CA PRO A 159 21.66 7.80 -2.38
C PRO A 159 21.22 8.61 -1.16
N GLY A 160 21.43 8.06 0.04
CA GLY A 160 21.10 8.70 1.31
C GLY A 160 19.63 8.65 1.72
N LEU A 161 18.73 8.10 0.89
CA LEU A 161 17.29 8.02 1.21
C LEU A 161 16.98 6.97 2.27
N VAL A 162 17.64 5.81 2.21
CA VAL A 162 17.51 4.71 3.17
C VAL A 162 18.88 4.43 3.77
N ARG A 163 18.98 4.41 5.10
CA ARG A 163 20.23 4.14 5.79
C ARG A 163 20.54 2.65 5.75
N ASN A 164 21.81 2.29 5.90
CA ASN A 164 22.24 0.90 5.81
C ASN A 164 21.59 0.02 6.89
N ASP A 165 21.53 0.53 8.12
CA ASP A 165 20.89 -0.14 9.26
C ASP A 165 19.37 -0.33 9.06
N GLU A 166 18.70 0.59 8.37
CA GLU A 166 17.29 0.46 7.99
C GLU A 166 17.11 -0.60 6.91
N LEU A 167 17.98 -0.63 5.91
CA LEU A 167 17.89 -1.59 4.82
C LEU A 167 18.04 -3.03 5.33
N HIS A 168 19.00 -3.30 6.22
CA HIS A 168 19.28 -4.64 6.74
C HIS A 168 18.40 -5.04 7.95
N SER A 169 17.43 -4.20 8.33
CA SER A 169 16.50 -4.44 9.45
C SER A 169 15.62 -5.66 9.22
N LEU A 170 15.29 -6.39 10.29
CA LEU A 170 14.50 -7.63 10.21
C LEU A 170 13.14 -7.40 9.53
N GLU A 171 12.53 -6.25 9.79
CA GLU A 171 11.26 -5.79 9.25
C GLU A 171 11.30 -5.62 7.73
N ASN A 172 12.47 -5.36 7.16
CA ASN A 172 12.70 -5.25 5.72
C ASN A 172 13.18 -6.58 5.10
N LEU A 173 13.19 -7.70 5.82
CA LEU A 173 13.66 -9.00 5.30
C LEU A 173 12.51 -9.99 5.08
N ARG A 174 12.60 -10.76 4.01
CA ARG A 174 11.63 -11.80 3.60
C ARG A 174 12.36 -13.10 3.30
N GLY A 175 11.83 -14.23 3.76
CA GLY A 175 12.37 -15.54 3.44
C GLY A 175 11.63 -16.16 2.25
N ILE A 176 12.26 -16.20 1.07
CA ILE A 176 11.64 -16.79 -0.12
C ILE A 176 12.02 -18.27 -0.19
N PRO A 177 11.05 -19.21 -0.22
CA PRO A 177 11.34 -20.65 -0.35
C PRO A 177 12.20 -20.95 -1.59
N LYS A 178 13.25 -21.77 -1.42
CA LYS A 178 14.18 -22.08 -2.51
C LYS A 178 13.49 -22.67 -3.74
N GLU A 179 12.42 -23.42 -3.53
CA GLU A 179 11.65 -24.10 -4.57
C GLU A 179 10.89 -23.09 -5.47
N LYS A 180 10.56 -21.91 -4.95
CA LYS A 180 9.81 -20.86 -5.65
C LYS A 180 10.66 -19.66 -6.09
N ASN A 181 11.93 -19.65 -5.68
CA ASN A 181 12.88 -18.56 -5.87
C ASN A 181 12.95 -18.07 -7.34
N SER A 182 13.16 -18.97 -8.31
CA SER A 182 13.34 -18.57 -9.71
C SER A 182 12.14 -17.82 -10.29
N ARG A 183 10.91 -18.23 -9.95
CA ARG A 183 9.69 -17.58 -10.43
C ARG A 183 9.41 -16.27 -9.68
N MET A 184 9.57 -16.26 -8.36
CA MET A 184 9.23 -15.08 -7.53
C MET A 184 10.27 -13.98 -7.58
N HIS A 185 11.54 -14.30 -7.36
CA HIS A 185 12.60 -13.29 -7.27
C HIS A 185 12.92 -12.65 -8.62
N LEU A 186 13.05 -13.45 -9.68
CA LEU A 186 13.59 -12.96 -10.96
C LEU A 186 12.51 -12.41 -11.89
N SER A 187 11.26 -12.86 -11.76
CA SER A 187 10.19 -12.49 -12.70
C SER A 187 9.05 -11.69 -12.09
N GLY A 188 8.74 -11.85 -10.79
CA GLY A 188 7.71 -11.08 -10.10
C GLY A 188 8.30 -9.82 -9.46
N ILE A 189 8.95 -10.01 -8.31
CA ILE A 189 9.43 -8.92 -7.44
C ILE A 189 10.35 -7.96 -8.20
N ARG A 190 11.29 -8.51 -8.99
CA ARG A 190 12.25 -7.68 -9.74
C ARG A 190 11.60 -6.82 -10.82
N LYS A 191 10.55 -7.30 -11.50
CA LYS A 191 9.85 -6.52 -12.53
C LYS A 191 9.06 -5.38 -11.90
N GLU A 192 8.42 -5.63 -10.76
CA GLU A 192 7.69 -4.62 -10.00
C GLU A 192 8.58 -3.49 -9.52
N TRP A 193 9.77 -3.82 -9.00
CA TRP A 193 10.76 -2.80 -8.61
C TRP A 193 11.31 -2.01 -9.80
N ASN A 194 11.60 -2.68 -10.92
CA ASN A 194 12.05 -1.98 -12.13
C ASN A 194 10.99 -0.99 -12.63
N LYS A 195 9.71 -1.39 -12.65
CA LYS A 195 8.60 -0.52 -13.02
C LYS A 195 8.52 0.68 -12.09
N PHE A 196 8.59 0.45 -10.78
CA PHE A 196 8.61 1.51 -9.78
C PHE A 196 9.75 2.51 -10.01
N TYR A 197 10.98 2.04 -10.25
CA TYR A 197 12.13 2.94 -10.47
C TYR A 197 12.00 3.78 -11.75
N LEU A 198 11.28 3.30 -12.77
CA LEU A 198 11.00 4.07 -13.99
C LEU A 198 9.96 5.17 -13.73
N GLU A 199 8.93 4.87 -12.95
CA GLU A 199 7.84 5.79 -12.64
C GLU A 199 8.24 6.85 -11.60
N PHE A 200 9.13 6.49 -10.67
CA PHE A 200 9.51 7.33 -9.53
C PHE A 200 11.02 7.65 -9.52
N PRO A 201 11.55 8.43 -10.47
CA PRO A 201 12.99 8.77 -10.50
C PRO A 201 13.46 9.56 -9.26
N LYS A 202 12.53 10.13 -8.48
CA LYS A 202 12.78 10.77 -7.18
C LYS A 202 11.81 10.25 -6.13
N ALA A 203 11.93 8.98 -5.77
CA ALA A 203 11.10 8.37 -4.75
C ALA A 203 11.43 8.93 -3.34
N THR A 204 10.43 8.91 -2.47
CA THR A 204 10.55 9.14 -1.04
C THR A 204 10.61 7.80 -0.30
N LYS A 205 11.05 7.83 0.96
CA LYS A 205 11.12 6.63 1.80
C LYS A 205 9.76 5.95 1.95
N GLN A 206 8.68 6.73 2.04
CA GLN A 206 7.33 6.19 2.15
C GLN A 206 6.91 5.45 0.88
N GLN A 207 7.24 5.98 -0.30
CA GLN A 207 6.93 5.31 -1.57
C GLN A 207 7.60 3.94 -1.70
N LEU A 208 8.82 3.80 -1.17
CA LEU A 208 9.50 2.51 -1.12
C LEU A 208 8.76 1.52 -0.20
N LEU A 209 8.30 1.98 0.97
CA LEU A 209 7.54 1.15 1.91
C LEU A 209 6.15 0.78 1.38
N ASP A 210 5.49 1.69 0.67
CA ASP A 210 4.20 1.44 0.03
C ASP A 210 4.36 0.41 -1.10
N LYS A 211 5.43 0.52 -1.92
CA LYS A 211 5.71 -0.50 -2.94
C LYS A 211 6.07 -1.85 -2.35
N ALA A 212 6.86 -1.89 -1.28
CA ALA A 212 7.15 -3.13 -0.55
C ALA A 212 5.88 -3.76 0.03
N THR A 213 4.99 -2.93 0.59
CA THR A 213 3.67 -3.32 1.11
C THR A 213 2.80 -3.95 0.02
N GLU A 214 2.81 -3.39 -1.19
CA GLU A 214 2.09 -3.91 -2.36
C GLU A 214 2.62 -5.29 -2.77
N ILE A 215 3.95 -5.42 -2.89
CA ILE A 215 4.63 -6.69 -3.22
C ILE A 215 4.38 -7.75 -2.15
N ASP A 216 4.41 -7.38 -0.87
CA ASP A 216 4.03 -8.25 0.24
C ASP A 216 2.56 -8.68 0.14
N GLY A 217 1.66 -7.85 -0.38
CA GLY A 217 0.27 -8.24 -0.64
C GLY A 217 0.13 -9.26 -1.77
N MET A 218 1.04 -9.26 -2.74
CA MET A 218 1.04 -10.21 -3.86
C MET A 218 1.65 -11.56 -3.47
N PHE A 219 2.76 -11.56 -2.72
CA PHE A 219 3.58 -12.76 -2.48
C PHE A 219 3.73 -13.14 -1.00
N GLY A 220 3.23 -12.31 -0.08
CA GLY A 220 3.43 -12.43 1.38
C GLY A 220 3.02 -13.77 1.97
N ALA A 221 1.97 -14.38 1.44
CA ALA A 221 1.47 -15.68 1.89
C ALA A 221 2.43 -16.83 1.57
N GLU A 222 3.31 -16.64 0.59
CA GLU A 222 4.27 -17.65 0.14
C GLU A 222 5.65 -17.49 0.79
N PHE A 223 5.88 -16.39 1.51
CA PHE A 223 7.09 -16.17 2.28
C PHE A 223 7.13 -17.05 3.54
N LYS A 224 8.34 -17.25 4.07
CA LYS A 224 8.62 -18.00 5.28
C LYS A 224 9.51 -17.17 6.20
N PRO A 225 8.99 -16.63 7.32
CA PRO A 225 7.59 -16.67 7.73
C PRO A 225 6.67 -15.88 6.78
N PRO A 226 5.37 -16.20 6.74
CA PRO A 226 4.40 -15.42 5.99
C PRO A 226 4.24 -14.04 6.62
N VAL A 227 4.01 -13.04 5.79
CA VAL A 227 3.95 -11.63 6.24
C VAL A 227 2.57 -11.04 6.02
N ARG A 228 1.76 -11.65 5.14
CA ARG A 228 0.37 -11.33 4.81
C ARG A 228 -0.37 -12.55 4.28
#